data_AF-S2JYC4-F1
#
_entry.id   AF-S2JYC4-F1
#
_cell.length_a   1.000
_cell.length_b   1.000
_cell.length_c   1.000
_cell.angle_alpha   90.00
_cell.angle_beta   90.00
_cell.angle_gamma   90.00
#
_symmetry.space_group_name_H-M   'P 1'
#
loop_
_entity.id
_entity.type
_entity.pdbx_description
1 polymer ?
#
loop_
_entity_poly.entity_id
_entity_poly.type
_entity_poly.pdbx_seq_one_letter_code
_entity_poly.pdbx_strand_id
1 'polypeptide(L)'
;MIFTLHSKRVNKDCRPWAKKYLTEKLVGTSADKGNSKVVITSLDECTGDVDLNQRKGKLLAIYDVALKMSWQGKLKDGSTVYGSITVPEVAYDTEIDDYVFNIQINSGSGDEIKRLIRSDLVPLLATKFSHLTRDLVDQHSSDLYADKNSAPPTPELVQRKNRNAATIPTPATNTAAEEKVVKTSIIEHSYDFVGATPREIYEALLDPQRAKIWSHGKAKVSKRIGTDFELFDGNVHGTLMQATPGKSVLQTWRLKSWPQGHFSTVTLTFEETQDGTTVKVNQVGVPVGQEESIRKNWMGYYWNAIKESLNKGQLQHLPIQNDPLLVLIIAFTAYQVAPTIKI
;
A
#
# COMPACT_ATOMS: atom_id res chain seq x y z
N MET A 1 47.28 -18.22 25.60
CA MET A 1 46.30 -17.97 24.53
C MET A 1 45.10 -17.27 25.14
N ILE A 2 44.98 -15.96 24.93
CA ILE A 2 43.76 -15.22 25.27
C ILE A 2 42.79 -15.50 24.13
N PHE A 3 41.76 -16.31 24.37
CA PHE A 3 40.67 -16.49 23.41
C PHE A 3 39.89 -15.20 23.35
N THR A 4 40.16 -14.37 22.34
CA THR A 4 39.28 -13.28 21.95
C THR A 4 38.00 -13.91 21.39
N LEU A 5 37.02 -14.14 22.27
CA LEU A 5 35.64 -14.44 21.89
C LEU A 5 35.11 -13.25 21.09
N HIS A 6 35.34 -13.28 19.79
CA HIS A 6 34.63 -12.45 18.83
C HIS A 6 33.19 -12.92 18.88
N SER A 7 32.39 -12.35 19.80
CA SER A 7 30.94 -12.37 19.70
C SER A 7 30.62 -11.75 18.35
N LYS A 8 30.44 -12.60 17.33
CA LYS A 8 29.91 -12.19 16.04
C LYS A 8 28.57 -11.54 16.35
N ARG A 9 28.51 -10.21 16.24
CA ARG A 9 27.22 -9.51 16.27
C ARG A 9 26.45 -10.01 15.06
N VAL A 10 25.38 -10.76 15.30
CA VAL A 10 24.45 -11.17 14.26
C VAL A 10 23.40 -10.06 14.20
N ASN A 11 23.42 -9.31 13.10
CA ASN A 11 22.42 -8.32 12.73
C ASN A 11 21.67 -8.89 11.52
N LYS A 12 20.34 -8.78 11.55
CA LYS A 12 19.48 -9.13 10.43
C LYS A 12 18.69 -7.90 10.00
N ASP A 13 18.87 -7.51 8.74
CA ASP A 13 18.03 -6.53 8.06
C ASP A 13 16.62 -7.12 7.85
N CYS A 14 15.64 -6.49 8.49
CA CYS A 14 14.24 -6.86 8.46
C CYS A 14 13.37 -5.85 7.70
N ARG A 15 13.95 -4.86 7.00
CA ARG A 15 13.19 -3.84 6.25
C ARG A 15 12.23 -4.45 5.22
N PRO A 16 12.61 -5.46 4.40
CA PRO A 16 11.67 -6.09 3.46
C PRO A 16 10.50 -6.77 4.16
N TRP A 17 10.76 -7.41 5.30
CA TRP A 17 9.72 -8.05 6.10
C TRP A 17 8.78 -7.01 6.72
N ALA A 18 9.32 -5.96 7.34
CA ALA A 18 8.54 -4.92 7.98
C ALA A 18 7.63 -4.19 6.99
N LYS A 19 8.13 -3.87 5.80
CA LYS A 19 7.32 -3.28 4.72
C LYS A 19 6.14 -4.18 4.36
N LYS A 20 6.38 -5.49 4.18
CA LYS A 20 5.32 -6.46 3.89
C LYS A 20 4.32 -6.56 5.04
N TYR A 21 4.81 -6.74 6.26
CA TYR A 21 4.00 -6.86 7.47
C TYR A 21 3.11 -5.63 7.67
N LEU A 22 3.67 -4.42 7.60
CA LEU A 22 2.93 -3.17 7.76
C LEU A 22 1.91 -3.00 6.64
N THR A 23 2.23 -3.38 5.40
CA THR A 23 1.25 -3.39 4.31
C THR A 23 0.06 -4.29 4.65
N GLU A 24 0.31 -5.53 5.06
CA GLU A 24 -0.73 -6.52 5.40
C GLU A 24 -1.58 -6.08 6.61
N LYS A 25 -0.96 -5.45 7.61
CA LYS A 25 -1.67 -5.01 8.81
C LYS A 25 -2.44 -3.72 8.61
N LEU A 26 -1.92 -2.75 7.85
CA LEU A 26 -2.49 -1.40 7.77
C LEU A 26 -3.53 -1.28 6.66
N VAL A 27 -3.29 -1.88 5.49
CA VAL A 27 -4.22 -1.80 4.36
C VAL A 27 -5.54 -2.52 4.69
N GLY A 28 -6.66 -1.86 4.39
CA GLY A 28 -8.00 -2.33 4.72
C GLY A 28 -8.45 -1.99 6.15
N THR A 29 -7.59 -1.41 6.99
CA THR A 29 -8.02 -0.87 8.29
C THR A 29 -9.07 0.21 8.06
N SER A 30 -10.24 0.08 8.68
CA SER A 30 -11.34 1.01 8.52
C SER A 30 -11.92 1.45 9.86
N ALA A 31 -12.52 2.62 9.85
CA ALA A 31 -13.37 3.11 10.92
C ALA A 31 -14.69 3.64 10.33
N ASP A 32 -15.78 3.46 11.05
CA ASP A 32 -17.11 3.87 10.64
C ASP A 32 -17.86 4.55 11.81
N LYS A 33 -18.69 5.53 11.46
CA LYS A 33 -19.53 6.25 12.41
C LYS A 33 -20.78 6.75 11.71
N GLY A 34 -21.90 6.07 11.96
CA GLY A 34 -23.13 6.28 11.21
C GLY A 34 -22.95 5.91 9.74
N ASN A 35 -23.28 6.82 8.83
CA ASN A 35 -23.14 6.59 7.38
C ASN A 35 -21.77 7.00 6.81
N SER A 36 -20.86 7.49 7.65
CA SER A 36 -19.50 7.87 7.25
C SER A 36 -18.55 6.71 7.50
N LYS A 37 -17.71 6.37 6.52
CA LYS A 37 -16.69 5.31 6.62
C LYS A 37 -15.37 5.77 6.04
N VAL A 38 -14.26 5.48 6.71
CA VAL A 38 -12.90 5.67 6.18
C VAL A 38 -12.17 4.34 6.15
N VAL A 39 -11.35 4.12 5.13
CA VAL A 39 -10.51 2.93 4.97
C VAL A 39 -9.12 3.31 4.48
N ILE A 40 -8.09 2.71 5.06
CA ILE A 40 -6.73 2.76 4.51
C ILE A 40 -6.71 1.92 3.23
N THR A 41 -6.34 2.54 2.12
CA THR A 41 -6.31 1.87 0.83
C THR A 41 -4.91 1.38 0.49
N SER A 42 -3.85 2.07 0.91
CA SER A 42 -2.46 1.67 0.64
C SER A 42 -1.46 2.15 1.69
N LEU A 43 -0.30 1.50 1.70
CA LEU A 43 0.94 1.97 2.30
C LEU A 43 1.87 2.45 1.17
N ASP A 44 1.90 3.76 0.95
CA ASP A 44 2.63 4.41 -0.14
C ASP A 44 4.14 4.46 0.12
N GLU A 45 4.51 4.80 1.35
CA GLU A 45 5.91 4.93 1.78
C GLU A 45 6.11 4.17 3.09
N CYS A 46 7.23 3.45 3.16
CA CYS A 46 7.73 2.77 4.34
C CYS A 46 9.24 2.78 4.25
N THR A 47 9.85 3.83 4.81
CA THR A 47 11.27 4.14 4.67
C THR A 47 11.91 4.28 6.04
N GLY A 48 13.18 3.93 6.16
CA GLY A 48 13.90 3.89 7.42
C GLY A 48 14.49 2.52 7.68
N ASP A 49 14.89 2.29 8.92
CA ASP A 49 15.66 1.12 9.32
C ASP A 49 14.83 0.18 10.19
N VAL A 50 15.02 -1.12 9.96
CA VAL A 50 14.40 -2.18 10.77
C VAL A 50 15.41 -3.31 10.88
N ASP A 51 16.02 -3.43 12.04
CA ASP A 51 17.02 -4.44 12.34
C ASP A 51 16.62 -5.28 13.55
N LEU A 52 16.91 -6.57 13.45
CA LEU A 52 16.89 -7.47 14.60
C LEU A 52 18.33 -7.83 14.98
N ASN A 53 18.75 -7.41 16.17
CA ASN A 53 20.12 -7.56 16.66
C ASN A 53 20.17 -8.54 17.83
N GLN A 54 21.17 -9.43 17.85
CA GLN A 54 21.45 -10.24 19.04
C GLN A 54 22.59 -9.63 19.87
N ARG A 55 22.32 -9.29 21.14
CA ARG A 55 23.31 -8.75 22.07
C ARG A 55 23.20 -9.44 23.43
N LYS A 56 24.31 -10.04 23.88
CA LYS A 56 24.40 -10.77 25.17
C LYS A 56 23.28 -11.81 25.34
N GLY A 57 22.94 -12.55 24.28
CA GLY A 57 21.87 -13.55 24.28
C GLY A 57 20.44 -12.99 24.22
N LYS A 58 20.25 -11.67 24.19
CA LYS A 58 18.93 -11.03 24.00
C LYS A 58 18.75 -10.53 22.58
N LEU A 59 17.53 -10.66 22.06
CA LEU A 59 17.11 -10.06 20.80
C LEU A 59 16.66 -8.62 21.03
N LEU A 60 17.14 -7.71 20.20
CA LEU A 60 16.85 -6.29 20.24
C LEU A 60 16.31 -5.89 18.88
N ALA A 61 15.01 -5.63 18.81
CA ALA A 61 14.39 -4.95 17.68
C ALA A 61 14.79 -3.48 17.75
N ILE A 62 15.43 -2.97 16.70
CA ILE A 62 15.74 -1.56 16.55
C ILE A 62 15.13 -1.14 15.22
N TYR A 63 14.14 -0.26 15.27
CA TYR A 63 13.54 0.27 14.07
C TYR A 63 13.17 1.73 14.27
N ASP A 64 13.17 2.43 13.14
CA ASP A 64 12.71 3.81 12.98
C ASP A 64 12.21 3.89 11.54
N VAL A 65 10.89 3.98 11.36
CA VAL A 65 10.27 4.02 10.04
C VAL A 65 9.32 5.19 9.88
N ALA A 66 9.50 5.92 8.79
CA ALA A 66 8.53 6.90 8.29
C ALA A 66 7.52 6.19 7.37
N LEU A 67 6.24 6.45 7.62
CA LEU A 67 5.13 5.85 6.88
C LEU A 67 4.28 6.90 6.18
N LYS A 68 3.79 6.58 4.99
CA LYS A 68 2.74 7.33 4.31
C LYS A 68 1.69 6.37 3.80
N MET A 69 0.43 6.63 4.13
CA MET A 69 -0.70 5.80 3.76
C MET A 69 -1.76 6.63 3.06
N SER A 70 -2.34 6.11 1.98
CA SER A 70 -3.52 6.72 1.37
C SER A 70 -4.79 6.13 1.96
N TRP A 71 -5.84 6.95 2.03
CA TRP A 71 -7.15 6.55 2.53
C TRP A 71 -8.28 7.06 1.64
N GLN A 72 -9.39 6.33 1.70
CA GLN A 72 -10.65 6.69 1.06
C GLN A 72 -11.74 6.81 2.12
N GLY A 73 -12.46 7.93 2.12
CA GLY A 73 -13.59 8.22 2.97
C GLY A 73 -14.88 8.30 2.15
N LYS A 74 -15.96 7.68 2.63
CA LYS A 74 -17.32 7.88 2.14
C LYS A 74 -18.07 8.74 3.17
N LEU A 75 -18.63 9.85 2.73
CA LEU A 75 -19.43 10.78 3.54
C LEU A 75 -20.91 10.35 3.56
N LYS A 76 -21.68 10.93 4.49
CA LYS A 76 -23.11 10.64 4.64
C LYS A 76 -23.95 10.97 3.41
N ASP A 77 -23.55 11.99 2.66
CA ASP A 77 -24.17 12.42 1.40
C ASP A 77 -23.86 11.47 0.23
N GLY A 78 -23.07 10.41 0.46
CA GLY A 78 -22.66 9.45 -0.54
C GLY A 78 -21.41 9.86 -1.32
N SER A 79 -20.92 11.09 -1.14
CA SER A 79 -19.69 11.56 -1.78
C SER A 79 -18.46 10.83 -1.23
N THR A 80 -17.45 10.72 -2.07
CA THR A 80 -16.18 10.08 -1.72
C THR A 80 -15.08 11.13 -1.64
N VAL A 81 -14.29 11.07 -0.57
CA VAL A 81 -13.16 11.95 -0.29
C VAL A 81 -11.91 11.10 -0.18
N TYR A 82 -10.79 11.62 -0.66
CA TYR A 82 -9.49 10.96 -0.60
C TYR A 82 -8.49 11.81 0.16
N GLY A 83 -7.47 11.15 0.69
CA GLY A 83 -6.39 11.83 1.37
C GLY A 83 -5.26 10.89 1.75
N SER A 84 -4.32 11.42 2.51
CA SER A 84 -3.20 10.65 3.05
C SER A 84 -3.03 10.87 4.55
N ILE A 85 -2.36 9.93 5.19
CA ILE A 85 -1.86 10.00 6.56
C ILE A 85 -0.36 9.76 6.49
N THR A 86 0.43 10.73 6.95
CA THR A 86 1.87 10.59 7.11
C THR A 86 2.20 10.45 8.58
N VAL A 87 2.98 9.43 8.93
CA VAL A 87 3.54 9.21 10.26
C VAL A 87 5.05 9.36 10.12
N PRO A 88 5.63 10.49 10.56
CA PRO A 88 7.05 10.78 10.32
C PRO A 88 7.99 9.77 10.96
N GLU A 89 7.57 9.17 12.08
CA GLU A 89 8.39 8.28 12.88
C GLU A 89 7.50 7.23 13.58
N VAL A 90 7.87 5.97 13.41
CA VAL A 90 7.41 4.82 14.20
C VAL A 90 8.67 4.09 14.64
N ALA A 91 9.05 4.26 15.91
CA ALA A 91 10.28 3.70 16.44
C ALA A 91 10.03 2.66 17.55
N TYR A 92 11.07 1.90 17.88
CA TYR A 92 11.02 0.82 18.88
C TYR A 92 10.77 1.32 20.32
N ASP A 93 11.03 2.60 20.57
CA ASP A 93 10.85 3.29 21.84
C ASP A 93 9.72 4.33 21.83
N THR A 94 8.97 4.46 20.72
CA THR A 94 7.78 5.31 20.66
C THR A 94 6.61 4.65 21.40
N GLU A 95 6.00 5.37 22.35
CA GLU A 95 4.77 4.93 23.01
C GLU A 95 3.53 5.14 22.11
N ILE A 96 2.42 4.46 22.44
CA ILE A 96 1.23 4.44 21.56
C ILE A 96 0.58 5.82 21.39
N ASP A 97 0.73 6.69 22.39
CA ASP A 97 0.23 8.05 22.46
C ASP A 97 1.19 9.10 21.89
N ASP A 98 2.46 8.73 21.66
CA ASP A 98 3.49 9.62 21.13
C ASP A 98 3.53 9.67 19.59
N TYR A 99 2.84 8.76 18.89
CA TYR A 99 2.80 8.77 17.43
C TYR A 99 2.15 10.03 16.86
N VAL A 100 2.85 10.68 15.91
CA VAL A 100 2.35 11.87 15.22
C VAL A 100 1.69 11.48 13.89
N PHE A 101 0.41 11.82 13.74
CA PHE A 101 -0.37 11.55 12.52
C PHE A 101 -0.72 12.84 11.77
N ASN A 102 -0.11 13.03 10.60
CA ASN A 102 -0.37 14.16 9.70
C ASN A 102 -1.43 13.78 8.66
N ILE A 103 -2.66 14.25 8.86
CA ILE A 103 -3.82 13.90 8.02
C ILE A 103 -4.05 14.99 6.96
N GLN A 104 -4.01 14.62 5.68
CA GLN A 104 -4.28 15.49 4.54
C GLN A 104 -5.52 15.02 3.77
N ILE A 105 -6.25 15.96 3.17
CA ILE A 105 -7.38 15.71 2.26
C ILE A 105 -6.97 16.25 0.89
N ASN A 106 -7.16 15.45 -0.16
CA ASN A 106 -6.75 15.82 -1.52
C ASN A 106 -7.78 16.74 -2.22
N SER A 107 -9.08 16.57 -1.95
CA SER A 107 -10.13 17.40 -2.55
C SER A 107 -11.44 17.41 -1.73
N GLY A 108 -12.07 18.58 -1.55
CA GLY A 108 -13.37 18.77 -0.89
C GLY A 108 -13.29 19.19 0.59
N SER A 109 -14.44 19.57 1.19
CA SER A 109 -14.55 19.84 2.63
C SER A 109 -14.79 18.54 3.39
N GLY A 110 -13.85 18.09 4.22
CA GLY A 110 -13.94 16.80 4.92
C GLY A 110 -13.67 16.88 6.41
N ASP A 111 -14.14 17.92 7.10
CA ASP A 111 -13.92 18.05 8.54
C ASP A 111 -14.55 16.91 9.34
N GLU A 112 -15.69 16.37 8.88
CA GLU A 112 -16.29 15.18 9.48
C GLU A 112 -15.40 13.95 9.34
N ILE A 113 -14.82 13.71 8.15
CA ILE A 113 -13.96 12.54 7.94
C ILE A 113 -12.63 12.69 8.70
N LYS A 114 -12.08 13.91 8.78
CA LYS A 114 -10.90 14.19 9.63
C LYS A 114 -11.17 13.88 11.10
N ARG A 115 -12.36 14.22 11.62
CA ARG A 115 -12.75 13.85 12.99
C ARG A 115 -12.79 12.35 13.17
N LEU A 116 -13.47 11.63 12.27
CA LEU A 116 -13.54 10.15 12.29
C LEU A 116 -12.15 9.50 12.23
N ILE A 117 -11.27 10.01 11.36
CA ILE A 117 -9.89 9.52 11.27
C ILE A 117 -9.18 9.68 12.62
N ARG A 118 -9.26 10.86 13.24
CA ARG A 118 -8.58 11.12 14.51
C ARG A 118 -9.16 10.32 15.67
N SER A 119 -10.49 10.20 15.77
CA SER A 119 -11.12 9.57 16.93
C SER A 119 -11.11 8.05 16.86
N ASP A 120 -11.20 7.46 15.67
CA ASP A 120 -11.46 6.03 15.53
C ASP A 120 -10.39 5.30 14.69
N LEU A 121 -9.87 5.91 13.61
CA LEU A 121 -8.87 5.24 12.76
C LEU A 121 -7.46 5.31 13.35
N VAL A 122 -7.04 6.48 13.82
CA VAL A 122 -5.69 6.72 14.37
C VAL A 122 -5.39 5.79 15.56
N PRO A 123 -6.27 5.61 16.56
CA PRO A 123 -6.01 4.66 17.65
C PRO A 123 -5.81 3.21 17.17
N LEU A 124 -6.55 2.79 16.13
CA LEU A 124 -6.38 1.46 15.53
C LEU A 124 -5.02 1.32 14.84
N LEU A 125 -4.56 2.36 14.13
CA LEU A 125 -3.24 2.36 13.49
C LEU A 125 -2.12 2.34 14.55
N ALA A 126 -2.21 3.17 15.59
CA ALA A 126 -1.26 3.18 16.69
C ALA A 126 -1.17 1.82 17.39
N THR A 127 -2.31 1.16 17.62
CA THR A 127 -2.36 -0.21 18.18
C THR A 127 -1.68 -1.23 17.24
N LYS A 128 -1.80 -1.06 15.93
CA LYS A 128 -1.12 -1.94 14.96
C LYS A 128 0.39 -1.70 14.94
N PHE A 129 0.84 -0.45 15.08
CA PHE A 129 2.26 -0.13 15.18
C PHE A 129 2.90 -0.74 16.44
N SER A 130 2.21 -0.70 17.59
CA SER A 130 2.74 -1.24 18.84
C SER A 130 2.97 -2.77 18.82
N HIS A 131 2.32 -3.49 17.91
CA HIS A 131 2.54 -4.92 17.71
C HIS A 131 3.80 -5.26 16.90
N LEU A 132 4.39 -4.29 16.19
CA LEU A 132 5.53 -4.51 15.29
C LEU A 132 6.72 -5.16 16.02
N THR A 133 7.06 -4.67 17.21
CA THR A 133 8.18 -5.22 18.01
C THR A 133 7.97 -6.71 18.31
N ARG A 134 6.79 -7.06 18.84
CA ARG A 134 6.47 -8.45 19.20
C ARG A 134 6.53 -9.35 17.97
N ASP A 135 5.81 -8.97 16.91
CA ASP A 135 5.66 -9.81 15.72
C ASP A 135 6.99 -9.97 14.96
N LEU A 136 7.87 -8.95 15.00
CA LEU A 136 9.22 -9.02 14.44
C LEU A 136 10.08 -10.07 15.17
N VAL A 137 10.05 -10.06 16.50
CA VAL A 137 10.79 -11.00 17.34
C VAL A 137 10.25 -12.41 17.16
N ASP A 138 8.93 -12.59 17.20
CA ASP A 138 8.30 -13.91 17.05
C ASP A 138 8.64 -14.53 15.69
N GLN A 139 8.62 -13.73 14.62
CA GLN A 139 8.87 -14.21 13.27
C GLN A 139 10.35 -14.57 13.01
N HIS A 140 11.29 -13.85 13.60
CA HIS A 140 12.72 -13.94 13.26
C HIS A 140 13.62 -14.40 14.39
N SER A 141 13.06 -14.75 15.56
CA SER A 141 13.84 -15.22 16.70
C SER A 141 14.69 -16.45 16.37
N SER A 142 14.15 -17.41 15.63
CA SER A 142 14.83 -18.65 15.22
C SER A 142 16.01 -18.42 14.28
N ASP A 143 16.02 -17.33 13.50
CA ASP A 143 17.07 -17.02 12.52
C ASP A 143 18.38 -16.57 13.20
N LEU A 144 18.33 -16.18 14.47
CA LEU A 144 19.45 -15.62 15.23
C LEU A 144 19.99 -16.56 16.31
N TYR A 145 19.36 -17.72 16.54
CA TYR A 145 19.91 -18.75 17.43
C TYR A 145 20.63 -19.82 16.61
N ALA A 146 21.94 -19.91 16.77
CA ALA A 146 22.78 -20.90 16.09
C ALA A 146 22.57 -22.35 16.60
N ASP A 147 21.94 -22.54 17.77
CA ASP A 147 21.69 -23.85 18.37
C ASP A 147 20.20 -24.14 18.51
N LYS A 148 19.71 -25.12 17.74
CA LYS A 148 18.30 -25.57 17.72
C LYS A 148 17.81 -26.24 19.03
N ASN A 149 18.67 -26.37 20.05
CA ASN A 149 18.35 -27.07 21.32
C ASN A 149 18.45 -26.20 22.58
N SER A 150 18.64 -24.89 22.45
CA SER A 150 18.55 -23.97 23.58
C SER A 150 17.43 -22.97 23.33
N ALA A 151 16.20 -23.35 23.66
CA ALA A 151 15.09 -22.42 23.79
C ALA A 151 14.98 -22.01 25.27
N PRO A 152 15.35 -20.78 25.67
CA PRO A 152 14.90 -20.20 26.92
C PRO A 152 13.45 -19.73 26.77
N PRO A 153 12.64 -19.78 27.84
CA PRO A 153 11.23 -19.38 27.78
C PRO A 153 11.12 -17.87 27.62
N THR A 154 10.34 -17.45 26.62
CA THR A 154 9.77 -16.11 26.42
C THR A 154 10.79 -14.96 26.23
N PRO A 155 10.86 -14.34 25.03
CA PRO A 155 11.69 -13.15 24.84
C PRO A 155 11.20 -12.00 25.73
N GLU A 156 12.05 -11.53 26.63
CA GLU A 156 11.79 -10.37 27.47
C GLU A 156 11.89 -9.10 26.61
N LEU A 157 10.76 -8.43 26.37
CA LEU A 157 10.69 -7.12 25.73
C LEU A 157 11.52 -6.11 26.52
N VAL A 158 12.62 -5.62 25.94
CA VAL A 158 13.33 -4.45 26.47
C VAL A 158 12.65 -3.19 25.92
N GLN A 159 11.45 -2.88 26.41
CA GLN A 159 10.94 -1.51 26.32
C GLN A 159 11.71 -0.69 27.36
N ARG A 160 12.59 0.21 26.90
CA ARG A 160 13.30 1.12 27.79
C ARG A 160 12.31 2.14 28.36
N LYS A 161 11.72 1.82 29.51
CA LYS A 161 11.13 2.84 30.38
C LYS A 161 12.27 3.72 30.89
N ASN A 162 12.37 4.98 30.47
CA ASN A 162 13.22 5.93 31.21
C ASN A 162 12.69 7.37 31.20
N ARG A 163 12.16 7.72 32.38
CA ARG A 163 12.27 8.97 33.14
C ARG A 163 12.91 10.18 32.43
N ASN A 164 12.08 11.22 32.30
CA ASN A 164 12.32 12.66 32.39
C ASN A 164 13.72 13.23 32.09
N ALA A 165 13.74 14.02 31.01
CA ALA A 165 14.33 15.35 30.83
C ALA A 165 15.77 15.62 31.31
N ALA A 166 16.68 15.81 30.34
CA ALA A 166 17.61 16.95 30.29
C ALA A 166 18.27 17.10 28.90
N THR A 167 18.15 18.33 28.37
CA THR A 167 18.99 19.14 27.46
C THR A 167 20.08 18.49 26.57
N ILE A 168 20.06 18.91 25.29
CA ILE A 168 20.95 18.65 24.13
C ILE A 168 22.45 18.91 24.44
N PRO A 169 23.40 18.16 23.84
CA PRO A 169 24.15 18.69 22.68
C PRO A 169 24.46 17.67 21.55
N THR A 170 24.55 18.19 20.33
CA THR A 170 24.98 17.55 19.06
C THR A 170 26.33 16.83 19.17
N PRO A 171 26.54 15.76 18.38
CA PRO A 171 27.82 15.63 17.67
C PRO A 171 27.66 15.27 16.17
N ALA A 172 28.68 15.68 15.43
CA ALA A 172 28.76 15.73 13.98
C ALA A 172 29.12 14.40 13.31
N THR A 173 28.70 14.31 12.03
CA THR A 173 29.28 13.66 10.85
C THR A 173 29.69 12.19 10.93
N ASN A 174 29.06 11.34 10.11
CA ASN A 174 29.77 10.41 9.24
C ASN A 174 29.00 10.13 7.94
N THR A 175 29.76 10.16 6.85
CA THR A 175 29.44 10.05 5.44
C THR A 175 28.60 8.81 5.08
N ALA A 176 27.44 9.02 4.46
CA ALA A 176 26.67 7.98 3.76
C ALA A 176 26.08 8.58 2.47
N ALA A 177 26.04 7.76 1.41
CA ALA A 177 25.72 8.11 0.04
C ALA A 177 24.41 8.93 -0.09
N GLU A 178 24.43 9.91 -1.01
CA GLU A 178 23.29 10.78 -1.34
C GLU A 178 22.06 9.97 -1.77
N GLU A 179 21.18 9.63 -0.83
CA GLU A 179 19.76 9.41 -1.14
C GLU A 179 19.16 10.76 -1.46
N LYS A 180 19.12 11.11 -2.76
CA LYS A 180 18.37 12.27 -3.23
C LYS A 180 16.92 12.08 -2.85
N VAL A 181 16.46 12.84 -1.85
CA VAL A 181 15.04 13.01 -1.51
C VAL A 181 14.31 13.43 -2.78
N VAL A 182 13.56 12.50 -3.38
CA VAL A 182 12.81 12.75 -4.62
C VAL A 182 11.58 13.55 -4.24
N LYS A 183 11.54 14.82 -4.64
CA LYS A 183 10.32 15.63 -4.51
C LYS A 183 9.22 15.00 -5.36
N THR A 184 8.02 14.88 -4.81
CA THR A 184 6.88 14.24 -5.47
C THR A 184 5.71 15.18 -5.71
N SER A 185 4.87 14.82 -6.68
CA SER A 185 3.64 15.49 -7.07
C SER A 185 2.51 14.47 -7.28
N ILE A 186 1.31 15.01 -7.52
CA ILE A 186 0.07 14.27 -7.75
C ILE A 186 -0.41 14.57 -9.17
N ILE A 187 -0.85 13.54 -9.88
CA ILE A 187 -1.51 13.65 -11.19
C ILE A 187 -2.93 13.13 -11.07
N GLU A 188 -3.86 13.97 -11.45
CA GLU A 188 -5.26 13.60 -11.64
C GLU A 188 -5.66 13.83 -13.10
N HIS A 189 -6.38 12.86 -13.66
CA HIS A 189 -7.02 12.96 -14.97
C HIS A 189 -8.16 11.95 -15.09
N SER A 190 -9.05 12.18 -16.05
CA SER A 190 -10.10 11.24 -16.41
C SER A 190 -10.07 10.91 -17.90
N TYR A 191 -10.68 9.79 -18.26
CA TYR A 191 -10.87 9.38 -19.64
C TYR A 191 -12.22 8.70 -19.83
N ASP A 192 -12.95 9.11 -20.85
CA ASP A 192 -14.28 8.58 -21.16
C ASP A 192 -14.21 7.54 -22.28
N PHE A 193 -14.66 6.33 -21.97
CA PHE A 193 -14.85 5.25 -22.92
C PHE A 193 -16.33 5.16 -23.30
N VAL A 194 -16.66 5.60 -24.50
CA VAL A 194 -18.00 5.44 -25.07
C VAL A 194 -18.23 3.99 -25.47
N GLY A 195 -19.36 3.40 -25.07
CA GLY A 195 -19.79 2.05 -25.43
C GLY A 195 -19.07 0.92 -24.69
N ALA A 196 -18.18 1.23 -23.73
CA ALA A 196 -17.50 0.23 -22.91
C ALA A 196 -18.02 0.25 -21.48
N THR A 197 -18.25 -0.94 -20.92
CA THR A 197 -18.65 -1.13 -19.53
C THR A 197 -17.47 -1.03 -18.57
N PRO A 198 -17.70 -0.72 -17.28
CA PRO A 198 -16.62 -0.69 -16.28
C PRO A 198 -15.90 -2.03 -16.17
N ARG A 199 -16.64 -3.14 -16.37
CA ARG A 199 -16.10 -4.50 -16.33
C ARG A 199 -15.14 -4.76 -17.50
N GLU A 200 -15.46 -4.30 -18.70
CA GLU A 200 -14.60 -4.48 -19.88
C GLU A 200 -13.26 -3.76 -19.73
N ILE A 201 -13.27 -2.54 -19.16
CA ILE A 201 -12.05 -1.76 -18.90
C ILE A 201 -11.20 -2.43 -17.81
N TYR A 202 -11.83 -2.87 -16.72
CA TYR A 202 -11.15 -3.64 -15.67
C TYR A 202 -10.47 -4.89 -16.23
N GLU A 203 -11.18 -5.63 -17.08
CA GLU A 203 -10.67 -6.82 -17.74
C GLU A 203 -9.55 -6.49 -18.73
N ALA A 204 -9.67 -5.40 -19.50
CA ALA A 204 -8.61 -4.95 -20.39
C ALA A 204 -7.29 -4.69 -19.65
N LEU A 205 -7.36 -4.12 -18.44
CA LEU A 205 -6.18 -3.77 -17.65
C LEU A 205 -5.51 -4.96 -16.95
N LEU A 206 -6.30 -5.91 -16.42
CA LEU A 206 -5.78 -6.95 -15.52
C LEU A 206 -5.80 -8.37 -16.11
N ASP A 207 -6.50 -8.60 -17.21
CA ASP A 207 -6.46 -9.89 -17.90
C ASP A 207 -5.21 -9.99 -18.78
N PRO A 208 -4.37 -11.03 -18.62
CA PRO A 208 -3.13 -11.16 -19.38
C PRO A 208 -3.33 -11.21 -20.90
N GLN A 209 -4.40 -11.87 -21.37
CA GLN A 209 -4.65 -12.03 -22.79
C GLN A 209 -5.11 -10.72 -23.40
N ARG A 210 -5.99 -9.99 -22.71
CA ARG A 210 -6.46 -8.67 -23.14
C ARG A 210 -5.35 -7.62 -23.08
N ALA A 211 -4.57 -7.60 -22.01
CA ALA A 211 -3.46 -6.66 -21.84
C ALA A 211 -2.41 -6.78 -22.94
N LYS A 212 -2.12 -8.01 -23.37
CA LYS A 212 -1.19 -8.28 -24.48
C LYS A 212 -1.64 -7.66 -25.81
N ILE A 213 -2.95 -7.53 -26.04
CA ILE A 213 -3.49 -6.99 -27.30
C ILE A 213 -3.25 -5.48 -27.40
N TRP A 214 -3.71 -4.70 -26.42
CA TRP A 214 -3.61 -3.24 -26.49
C TRP A 214 -2.21 -2.71 -26.17
N SER A 215 -1.41 -3.43 -25.38
CA SER A 215 -0.02 -3.01 -25.09
C SER A 215 0.95 -3.29 -26.23
N HIS A 216 0.51 -3.98 -27.29
CA HIS A 216 1.30 -4.34 -28.47
C HIS A 216 2.63 -5.06 -28.16
N GLY A 217 2.74 -5.78 -27.03
CA GLY A 217 4.01 -6.36 -26.59
C GLY A 217 3.90 -7.37 -25.44
N LYS A 218 5.03 -7.61 -24.75
CA LYS A 218 5.11 -8.50 -23.58
C LYS A 218 4.50 -7.81 -22.35
N ALA A 219 3.21 -8.00 -22.15
CA ALA A 219 2.53 -7.65 -20.89
C ALA A 219 2.55 -8.84 -19.92
N LYS A 220 2.94 -8.59 -18.68
CA LYS A 220 2.73 -9.50 -17.55
C LYS A 220 1.79 -8.80 -16.58
N VAL A 221 0.53 -9.21 -16.56
CA VAL A 221 -0.46 -8.70 -15.61
C VAL A 221 -1.16 -9.89 -14.97
N SER A 222 -1.85 -9.65 -13.85
CA SER A 222 -2.57 -10.68 -13.12
C SER A 222 -3.66 -10.02 -12.29
N LYS A 223 -4.80 -10.70 -12.12
CA LYS A 223 -5.89 -10.27 -11.23
C LYS A 223 -5.63 -10.60 -9.76
N ARG A 224 -4.59 -11.39 -9.47
CA ARG A 224 -4.26 -11.80 -8.11
C ARG A 224 -3.62 -10.64 -7.35
N ILE A 225 -4.23 -10.27 -6.23
CA ILE A 225 -3.69 -9.25 -5.33
C ILE A 225 -2.29 -9.65 -4.83
N GLY A 226 -1.40 -8.67 -4.73
CA GLY A 226 -0.01 -8.83 -4.33
C GLY A 226 0.92 -9.32 -5.45
N THR A 227 0.42 -9.49 -6.68
CA THR A 227 1.28 -9.88 -7.81
C THR A 227 1.88 -8.68 -8.52
N ASP A 228 3.13 -8.83 -8.93
CA ASP A 228 3.83 -7.85 -9.73
C ASP A 228 3.31 -7.86 -11.18
N PHE A 229 3.27 -6.68 -11.79
CA PHE A 229 2.98 -6.50 -13.19
C PHE A 229 4.12 -5.79 -13.91
N GLU A 230 4.22 -6.05 -15.20
CA GLU A 230 5.22 -5.52 -16.11
C GLU A 230 4.55 -5.17 -17.44
N LEU A 231 4.76 -3.95 -17.93
CA LEU A 231 4.21 -3.45 -19.19
C LEU A 231 5.32 -2.75 -19.99
N PHE A 232 5.17 -2.78 -21.33
CA PHE A 232 6.08 -2.12 -22.27
C PHE A 232 7.55 -2.52 -22.07
N ASP A 233 7.82 -3.84 -22.13
CA ASP A 233 9.15 -4.43 -21.97
C ASP A 233 9.86 -4.03 -20.66
N GLY A 234 9.08 -3.94 -19.58
CA GLY A 234 9.58 -3.62 -18.25
C GLY A 234 9.86 -2.15 -18.03
N ASN A 235 9.55 -1.29 -19.00
CA ASN A 235 9.62 0.15 -18.81
C ASN A 235 8.63 0.61 -17.74
N VAL A 236 7.48 -0.06 -17.62
CA VAL A 236 6.52 0.15 -16.55
C VAL A 236 6.40 -1.12 -15.71
N HIS A 237 6.44 -0.97 -14.40
CA HIS A 237 6.21 -2.08 -13.48
C HIS A 237 5.68 -1.59 -12.13
N GLY A 238 5.11 -2.52 -11.37
CA GLY A 238 4.53 -2.29 -10.05
C GLY A 238 3.86 -3.54 -9.53
N THR A 239 3.03 -3.39 -8.50
CA THR A 239 2.35 -4.49 -7.81
C THR A 239 0.88 -4.16 -7.66
N LEU A 240 0.00 -5.11 -7.96
CA LEU A 240 -1.44 -4.97 -7.76
C LEU A 240 -1.76 -5.04 -6.26
N MET A 241 -2.29 -3.96 -5.69
CA MET A 241 -2.57 -3.85 -4.24
C MET A 241 -4.02 -4.16 -3.90
N GLN A 242 -4.97 -3.70 -4.71
CA GLN A 242 -6.39 -4.01 -4.58
C GLN A 242 -7.06 -3.98 -5.95
N ALA A 243 -8.10 -4.79 -6.12
CA ALA A 243 -8.87 -4.83 -7.36
C ALA A 243 -10.32 -5.21 -7.03
N THR A 244 -11.26 -4.36 -7.41
CA THR A 244 -12.70 -4.66 -7.36
C THR A 244 -13.22 -4.66 -8.78
N PRO A 245 -13.67 -5.82 -9.32
CA PRO A 245 -14.25 -5.95 -10.64
C PRO A 245 -15.23 -4.82 -11.01
N GLY A 246 -14.93 -4.09 -12.09
CA GLY A 246 -15.80 -3.03 -12.61
C GLY A 246 -15.97 -1.81 -11.71
N LYS A 247 -15.18 -1.67 -10.63
CA LYS A 247 -15.28 -0.54 -9.70
C LYS A 247 -13.96 0.20 -9.51
N SER A 248 -12.88 -0.51 -9.17
CA SER A 248 -11.60 0.13 -8.93
C SER A 248 -10.40 -0.82 -9.03
N VAL A 249 -9.24 -0.22 -9.30
CA VAL A 249 -7.92 -0.87 -9.24
C VAL A 249 -6.97 0.04 -8.46
N LEU A 250 -6.21 -0.54 -7.55
CA LEU A 250 -5.15 0.13 -6.81
C LEU A 250 -3.84 -0.63 -7.01
N GLN A 251 -2.81 0.07 -7.44
CA GLN A 251 -1.53 -0.54 -7.73
C GLN A 251 -0.38 0.43 -7.48
N THR A 252 0.80 -0.11 -7.15
CA THR A 252 2.03 0.68 -7.29
C THR A 252 2.39 0.79 -8.76
N TRP A 253 3.12 1.83 -9.13
CA TRP A 253 3.49 2.10 -10.51
C TRP A 253 4.79 2.89 -10.56
N ARG A 254 5.70 2.53 -11.46
CA ARG A 254 6.91 3.32 -11.73
C ARG A 254 7.39 3.14 -13.16
N LEU A 255 8.19 4.11 -13.61
CA LEU A 255 9.05 3.93 -14.76
C LEU A 255 10.37 3.27 -14.34
N LYS A 256 10.97 2.53 -15.28
CA LYS A 256 12.34 2.01 -15.15
C LYS A 256 13.37 3.14 -14.99
N SER A 257 13.14 4.29 -15.59
CA SER A 257 13.99 5.47 -15.50
C SER A 257 13.90 6.22 -14.17
N TRP A 258 12.91 5.92 -13.32
CA TRP A 258 12.78 6.57 -12.02
C TRP A 258 13.87 6.09 -11.06
N PRO A 259 14.17 6.88 -10.00
CA PRO A 259 15.11 6.48 -8.96
C PRO A 259 14.81 5.09 -8.41
N GLN A 260 15.86 4.34 -8.06
CA GLN A 260 15.71 2.98 -7.52
C GLN A 260 14.82 3.01 -6.27
N GLY A 261 13.94 2.02 -6.13
CA GLY A 261 13.01 1.94 -4.99
C GLY A 261 11.87 2.96 -4.99
N HIS A 262 11.88 3.97 -5.86
CA HIS A 262 10.80 4.95 -5.97
C HIS A 262 9.60 4.42 -6.77
N PHE A 263 8.43 4.37 -6.14
CA PHE A 263 7.15 4.02 -6.76
C PHE A 263 6.11 5.10 -6.46
N SER A 264 5.21 5.29 -7.41
CA SER A 264 3.96 6.03 -7.22
C SER A 264 2.81 5.07 -6.95
N THR A 265 1.72 5.56 -6.39
CA THR A 265 0.49 4.81 -6.18
C THR A 265 -0.57 5.30 -7.15
N VAL A 266 -1.15 4.38 -7.92
CA VAL A 266 -2.20 4.66 -8.91
C VAL A 266 -3.51 4.07 -8.42
N THR A 267 -4.51 4.94 -8.26
CA THR A 267 -5.91 4.56 -8.04
C THR A 267 -6.70 4.82 -9.32
N LEU A 268 -7.29 3.76 -9.86
CA LEU A 268 -8.24 3.81 -10.97
C LEU A 268 -9.65 3.59 -10.41
N THR A 269 -10.58 4.48 -10.71
CA THR A 269 -12.00 4.33 -10.40
C THR A 269 -12.80 4.30 -11.69
N PHE A 270 -13.69 3.33 -11.82
CA PHE A 270 -14.55 3.17 -12.98
C PHE A 270 -15.97 3.61 -12.62
N GLU A 271 -16.46 4.64 -13.29
CA GLU A 271 -17.80 5.19 -13.10
C GLU A 271 -18.63 4.93 -14.36
N GLU A 272 -19.70 4.15 -14.20
CA GLU A 272 -20.64 3.92 -15.28
C GLU A 272 -21.42 5.21 -15.59
N THR A 273 -21.57 5.50 -16.87
CA THR A 273 -22.27 6.68 -17.42
C THR A 273 -23.32 6.21 -18.42
N GLN A 274 -24.20 7.10 -18.87
CA GLN A 274 -25.24 6.76 -19.85
C GLN A 274 -24.66 6.20 -21.16
N ASP A 275 -23.51 6.72 -21.58
CA ASP A 275 -22.91 6.39 -22.87
C ASP A 275 -21.71 5.44 -22.77
N GLY A 276 -21.35 4.96 -21.57
CA GLY A 276 -20.20 4.08 -21.36
C GLY A 276 -19.57 4.24 -19.97
N THR A 277 -18.27 4.43 -19.88
CA THR A 277 -17.55 4.52 -18.58
C THR A 277 -16.54 5.66 -18.54
N THR A 278 -16.57 6.43 -17.46
CA THR A 278 -15.49 7.36 -17.10
C THR A 278 -14.48 6.64 -16.19
N VAL A 279 -13.21 6.62 -16.61
CA VAL A 279 -12.08 6.17 -15.79
C VAL A 279 -11.46 7.39 -15.15
N LYS A 280 -11.46 7.45 -13.82
CA LYS A 280 -10.72 8.47 -13.06
C LYS A 280 -9.40 7.89 -12.58
N VAL A 281 -8.32 8.61 -12.85
CA VAL A 281 -6.95 8.27 -12.45
C VAL A 281 -6.50 9.28 -11.42
N ASN A 282 -6.08 8.77 -10.26
CA ASN A 282 -5.34 9.53 -9.27
C ASN A 282 -4.01 8.83 -9.03
N GLN A 283 -2.90 9.49 -9.37
CA GLN A 283 -1.56 8.98 -9.22
C GLN A 283 -0.75 9.87 -8.29
N VAL A 284 -0.37 9.34 -7.13
CA VAL A 284 0.34 10.05 -6.06
C VAL A 284 1.78 9.55 -6.00
N GLY A 285 2.73 10.46 -5.77
CA GLY A 285 4.15 10.08 -5.63
C GLY A 285 4.90 10.09 -6.96
N VAL A 286 4.46 10.89 -7.93
CA VAL A 286 5.20 11.07 -9.19
C VAL A 286 6.38 12.00 -8.96
N PRO A 287 7.59 11.72 -9.47
CA PRO A 287 8.70 12.67 -9.40
C PRO A 287 8.33 14.02 -10.02
N VAL A 288 8.62 15.12 -9.30
CA VAL A 288 8.35 16.48 -9.80
C VAL A 288 9.01 16.70 -11.17
N GLY A 289 8.28 17.30 -12.10
CA GLY A 289 8.71 17.55 -13.48
C GLY A 289 8.38 16.41 -14.45
N GLN A 290 7.84 15.29 -13.98
CA GLN A 290 7.38 14.17 -14.83
C GLN A 290 5.86 14.19 -15.08
N GLU A 291 5.12 15.14 -14.52
CA GLU A 291 3.65 15.13 -14.48
C GLU A 291 3.05 15.04 -15.88
N GLU A 292 3.48 15.92 -16.77
CA GLU A 292 2.96 15.98 -18.13
C GLU A 292 3.38 14.78 -18.98
N SER A 293 4.58 14.26 -18.74
CA SER A 293 5.07 13.02 -19.37
C SER A 293 4.20 11.83 -18.98
N ILE A 294 3.91 11.68 -17.69
CA ILE A 294 3.07 10.60 -17.17
C ILE A 294 1.63 10.72 -17.66
N ARG A 295 1.06 11.93 -17.70
CA ARG A 295 -0.28 12.15 -18.27
C ARG A 295 -0.34 11.73 -19.74
N LYS A 296 0.64 12.14 -20.55
CA LYS A 296 0.75 11.72 -21.95
C LYS A 296 0.88 10.20 -22.09
N ASN A 297 1.64 9.56 -21.20
CA ASN A 297 1.80 8.11 -21.21
C ASN A 297 0.47 7.39 -20.94
N TRP A 298 -0.31 7.85 -19.95
CA TRP A 298 -1.64 7.31 -19.69
C TRP A 298 -2.57 7.48 -20.89
N MET A 299 -2.66 8.70 -21.44
CA MET A 299 -3.56 8.98 -22.56
C MET A 299 -3.16 8.18 -23.82
N GLY A 300 -1.88 8.18 -24.18
CA GLY A 300 -1.38 7.55 -25.40
C GLY A 300 -1.30 6.02 -25.28
N TYR A 301 -0.54 5.53 -24.30
CA TYR A 301 -0.18 4.10 -24.24
C TYR A 301 -1.23 3.23 -23.57
N TYR A 302 -2.08 3.78 -22.69
CA TYR A 302 -3.16 3.02 -22.06
C TYR A 302 -4.50 3.31 -22.72
N TRP A 303 -5.00 4.53 -22.58
CA TRP A 303 -6.41 4.82 -22.86
C TRP A 303 -6.73 4.78 -24.35
N ASN A 304 -5.94 5.45 -25.18
CA ASN A 304 -6.14 5.41 -26.62
C ASN A 304 -5.94 4.01 -27.19
N ALA A 305 -4.94 3.26 -26.72
CA ALA A 305 -4.70 1.88 -27.15
C ALA A 305 -5.86 0.93 -26.75
N ILE A 306 -6.33 1.00 -25.50
CA ILE A 306 -7.48 0.21 -25.02
C ILE A 306 -8.73 0.58 -25.82
N LYS A 307 -8.98 1.87 -26.02
CA LYS A 307 -10.14 2.36 -26.80
C LYS A 307 -10.10 1.84 -28.23
N GLU A 308 -8.94 1.89 -28.88
CA GLU A 308 -8.76 1.37 -30.23
C GLU A 308 -9.02 -0.14 -30.31
N SER A 309 -8.49 -0.92 -29.37
CA SER A 309 -8.73 -2.37 -29.30
C SER A 309 -10.19 -2.72 -29.01
N LEU A 310 -10.87 -1.94 -28.17
CA LEU A 310 -12.30 -2.08 -27.90
C LEU A 310 -13.13 -1.77 -29.15
N ASN A 311 -12.88 -0.63 -29.81
CA ASN A 311 -13.60 -0.22 -31.01
C ASN A 311 -13.43 -1.20 -32.18
N LYS A 312 -12.26 -1.84 -32.28
CA LYS A 312 -11.98 -2.90 -33.27
C LYS A 312 -12.56 -4.27 -32.88
N GLY A 313 -13.23 -4.40 -31.73
CA GLY A 313 -13.79 -5.66 -31.24
C GLY A 313 -12.73 -6.70 -30.83
N GLN A 314 -11.45 -6.32 -30.75
CA GLN A 314 -10.34 -7.25 -30.50
C GLN A 314 -10.36 -7.84 -29.09
N LEU A 315 -11.04 -7.19 -28.14
CA LEU A 315 -11.16 -7.68 -26.77
C LEU A 315 -12.47 -8.46 -26.52
N GLN A 316 -13.43 -8.42 -27.44
CA GLN A 316 -14.77 -8.99 -27.26
C GLN A 316 -14.79 -10.51 -27.41
N HIS A 317 -13.85 -11.10 -28.16
CA HIS A 317 -13.79 -12.54 -28.39
C HIS A 317 -13.17 -13.34 -27.22
N LEU A 318 -12.65 -12.66 -26.19
CA LEU A 318 -12.09 -13.30 -25.01
C LEU A 318 -13.19 -13.40 -23.94
N PRO A 319 -13.63 -14.60 -23.52
CA PRO A 319 -14.67 -14.70 -22.50
C PRO A 319 -14.19 -14.03 -21.20
N ILE A 320 -15.03 -13.18 -20.61
CA ILE A 320 -14.76 -12.64 -19.27
C ILE A 320 -14.87 -13.79 -18.29
N GLN A 321 -13.73 -14.30 -17.81
CA GLN A 321 -13.73 -15.33 -16.78
C GLN A 321 -14.33 -14.76 -15.49
N ASN A 322 -15.48 -15.30 -15.10
CA ASN A 322 -16.01 -15.13 -13.75
C ASN A 322 -15.20 -16.05 -12.84
N ASP A 323 -14.46 -15.47 -11.89
CA ASP A 323 -13.75 -16.25 -10.88
C ASP A 323 -14.80 -16.96 -9.99
N PRO A 324 -14.89 -18.30 -10.01
CA PRO A 324 -15.92 -19.04 -9.29
C PRO A 324 -15.87 -18.81 -7.77
N LEU A 325 -14.71 -18.41 -7.21
CA LEU A 325 -14.58 -18.10 -5.79
C LEU A 325 -15.27 -16.78 -5.40
N LEU A 326 -15.36 -15.83 -6.32
CA LEU A 326 -16.04 -14.55 -6.09
C LEU A 326 -17.57 -14.73 -6.10
N VAL A 327 -18.09 -15.63 -6.94
CA VAL A 327 -19.51 -16.00 -6.96
C VAL A 327 -19.92 -16.68 -5.64
N LEU A 328 -19.05 -17.51 -5.06
CA LEU A 328 -19.32 -18.17 -3.78
C LEU A 328 -19.38 -17.19 -2.60
N ILE A 329 -18.50 -16.18 -2.57
CA ILE A 329 -18.47 -15.19 -1.49
C ILE A 329 -19.71 -14.28 -1.53
N ILE A 330 -20.18 -13.90 -2.72
CA ILE A 330 -21.41 -13.10 -2.90
C ILE A 330 -22.65 -13.94 -2.55
N ALA A 331 -22.69 -15.23 -2.92
CA ALA A 331 -23.80 -16.12 -2.54
C ALA A 331 -23.86 -16.38 -1.02
N PHE A 332 -22.72 -16.51 -0.34
CA PHE A 332 -22.66 -16.68 1.12
C PHE A 332 -23.11 -15.43 1.88
N THR A 333 -22.75 -14.24 1.39
CA THR A 333 -23.20 -12.98 1.99
C THR A 333 -24.67 -12.70 1.72
N ALA A 334 -25.21 -13.04 0.54
CA ALA A 334 -26.64 -12.92 0.27
C ALA A 334 -27.49 -13.88 1.12
N TYR A 335 -27.00 -15.09 1.40
CA TYR A 335 -27.71 -16.06 2.24
C TYR A 335 -27.81 -15.65 3.72
N GLN A 336 -26.84 -14.88 4.23
CA GLN A 336 -26.85 -14.37 5.61
C GLN A 336 -27.72 -13.12 5.81
N VAL A 337 -28.21 -12.48 4.74
CA VAL A 337 -29.00 -11.24 4.81
C VAL A 337 -30.49 -11.48 4.52
N ALA A 338 -30.90 -12.69 4.15
CA ALA A 338 -32.32 -13.04 4.00
C ALA A 338 -33.02 -13.13 5.38
N PRO A 339 -34.05 -12.33 5.66
CA PRO A 339 -34.80 -12.46 6.91
C PRO A 339 -35.56 -13.78 6.88
N THR A 340 -35.41 -14.57 7.95
CA THR A 340 -36.16 -15.81 8.16
C THR A 340 -37.65 -15.47 8.26
N ILE A 341 -38.39 -15.60 7.16
CA ILE A 341 -39.84 -15.62 7.18
C ILE A 341 -40.24 -16.94 7.84
N LYS A 342 -40.66 -16.89 9.10
CA LYS A 342 -41.36 -17.99 9.75
C LYS A 342 -42.78 -18.04 9.20
N ILE A 343 -43.13 -19.14 8.55
CA ILE A 343 -44.51 -19.51 8.16
C ILE A 343 -45.24 -20.04 9.39
#